data_AF-A0A8T4V3T7-F1
#
_entry.id   AF-A0A8T4V3T7-F1
#
_cell.length_a   1.000
_cell.length_b   1.000
_cell.length_c   1.000
_cell.angle_alpha   90.00
_cell.angle_beta   90.00
_cell.angle_gamma   90.00
#
_symmetry.space_group_name_H-M   'P 1'
#
loop_
_entity.id
_entity.type
_entity.pdbx_description
1 polymer ?
#
loop_
_entity_poly.entity_id
_entity_poly.type
_entity_poly.pdbx_seq_one_letter_code
_entity_poly.pdbx_strand_id
1 'polypeptide(L)'
;MTLNDLLGQATTTSSDCVFCDFSTADVGEKDSRGAVKVFQTGSGLGQDWYGILQTSVISDPKSGFQLLLVPLGHIQSFAEIAKDIRLAENYGIATARLSLAMQRIREEEYAGTDTFTPGQIIYGKCHTPQNSQSHLHLKLDEFSGGLAQAFPTDRGWIGKPTHYINEPIFGISMQVSDTYVRARPVTTAKLELERITALADRLINYAKRSI
;
A
#
# COMPACT_ATOMS: atom_id res chain seq x y z
N MET A 1 25.11 -14.90 -8.41
CA MET A 1 23.86 -14.92 -7.64
C MET A 1 22.73 -15.14 -8.63
N THR A 2 22.02 -16.27 -8.51
CA THR A 2 20.91 -16.66 -9.36
C THR A 2 19.60 -16.05 -8.85
N LEU A 3 18.53 -16.05 -9.66
CA LEU A 3 17.19 -15.69 -9.19
C LEU A 3 16.78 -16.54 -7.98
N ASN A 4 17.13 -17.83 -7.97
CA ASN A 4 16.84 -18.70 -6.83
C ASN A 4 17.65 -18.34 -5.58
N ASP A 5 18.85 -17.77 -5.74
CA ASP A 5 19.66 -17.27 -4.62
C ASP A 5 19.09 -15.96 -4.04
N LEU A 6 18.34 -15.19 -4.84
CA LEU A 6 17.72 -13.92 -4.46
C LEU A 6 16.32 -14.07 -3.89
N LEU A 7 15.59 -15.10 -4.32
CA LEU A 7 14.25 -15.38 -3.82
C LEU A 7 14.39 -16.16 -2.50
N GLY A 8 14.21 -15.47 -1.37
CA GLY A 8 14.22 -16.05 -0.03
C GLY A 8 13.19 -17.15 0.18
N GLN A 9 13.19 -17.70 1.40
CA GLN A 9 12.11 -18.56 1.87
C GLN A 9 11.08 -17.70 2.61
N ALA A 10 9.83 -17.72 2.15
CA ALA A 10 8.71 -17.00 2.78
C ALA A 10 8.42 -17.45 4.22
N THR A 11 9.17 -18.39 4.79
CA THR A 11 8.92 -19.01 6.09
C THR A 11 9.74 -18.43 7.24
N THR A 12 10.57 -17.40 7.00
CA THR A 12 11.44 -16.81 8.03
C THR A 12 11.05 -15.36 8.34
N THR A 13 11.47 -14.85 9.49
CA THR A 13 11.44 -13.42 9.82
C THR A 13 12.85 -12.84 9.76
N SER A 14 12.97 -11.52 9.67
CA SER A 14 14.24 -10.79 9.77
C SER A 14 14.19 -9.85 10.97
N SER A 15 15.22 -9.88 11.82
CA SER A 15 15.33 -9.01 13.01
C SER A 15 15.40 -7.53 12.66
N ASP A 16 15.92 -7.21 11.47
CA ASP A 16 16.16 -5.84 11.03
C ASP A 16 14.99 -5.28 10.21
N CYS A 17 13.84 -5.95 10.27
CA CYS A 17 12.66 -5.63 9.49
C CYS A 17 11.48 -5.24 10.40
N VAL A 18 11.11 -3.96 10.38
CA VAL A 18 9.97 -3.42 11.16
C VAL A 18 8.64 -4.12 10.85
N PHE A 19 8.46 -4.63 9.63
CA PHE A 19 7.28 -5.39 9.27
C PHE A 19 7.31 -6.82 9.82
N CYS A 20 8.48 -7.46 9.91
CA CYS A 20 8.59 -8.76 10.57
C CYS A 20 8.36 -8.64 12.07
N ASP A 21 8.89 -7.60 12.71
CA ASP A 21 8.64 -7.29 14.11
C ASP A 21 7.13 -7.16 14.38
N PHE A 22 6.45 -6.33 13.59
CA PHE A 22 5.02 -6.10 13.73
C PHE A 22 4.12 -7.25 13.26
N SER A 23 4.68 -8.26 12.57
CA SER A 23 3.92 -9.45 12.15
C SER A 23 3.38 -10.25 13.35
N THR A 24 4.07 -10.17 14.49
CA THR A 24 3.74 -10.91 15.72
C THR A 24 2.68 -10.24 16.59
N ALA A 25 2.38 -8.97 16.33
CA ALA A 25 1.38 -8.21 17.07
C ALA A 25 -0.03 -8.79 16.86
N ASP A 26 -0.91 -8.65 17.84
CA ASP A 26 -2.31 -9.06 17.70
C ASP A 26 -3.13 -8.04 16.88
N VAL A 27 -4.23 -8.50 16.28
CA VAL A 27 -5.16 -7.59 15.61
C VAL A 27 -5.77 -6.63 16.63
N GLY A 28 -5.62 -5.33 16.41
CA GLY A 28 -6.00 -4.24 17.32
C GLY A 28 -4.79 -3.55 17.96
N GLU A 29 -3.61 -4.18 17.95
CA GLU A 29 -2.42 -3.59 18.54
C GLU A 29 -1.82 -2.48 17.66
N LYS A 30 -1.16 -1.52 18.33
CA LYS A 30 -0.49 -0.37 17.72
C LYS A 30 1.02 -0.54 17.78
N ASP A 31 1.72 -0.19 16.71
CA ASP A 31 3.17 -0.06 16.76
C ASP A 31 3.60 1.27 17.42
N SER A 32 4.91 1.46 17.60
CA SER A 32 5.49 2.69 18.17
C SER A 32 5.21 3.96 17.35
N ARG A 33 4.77 3.82 16.09
CA ARG A 33 4.39 4.91 15.19
C ARG A 33 2.88 5.18 15.21
N GLY A 34 2.11 4.40 15.98
CA GLY A 34 0.66 4.45 16.09
C GLY A 34 -0.11 3.73 14.98
N ALA A 35 0.58 3.00 14.10
CA ALA A 35 -0.07 2.20 13.05
C ALA A 35 -0.74 0.98 13.67
N VAL A 36 -1.93 0.59 13.20
CA VAL A 36 -2.75 -0.43 13.86
C VAL A 36 -2.88 -1.67 13.00
N LYS A 37 -2.66 -2.86 13.54
CA LYS A 37 -2.94 -4.10 12.83
C LYS A 37 -4.46 -4.33 12.80
N VAL A 38 -5.07 -4.32 11.61
CA VAL A 38 -6.55 -4.36 11.46
C VAL A 38 -7.07 -5.68 10.90
N PHE A 39 -6.18 -6.54 10.41
CA PHE A 39 -6.57 -7.77 9.73
C PHE A 39 -5.43 -8.78 9.73
N GLN A 40 -5.78 -10.07 9.72
CA GLN A 40 -4.84 -11.18 9.53
C GLN A 40 -5.60 -12.39 8.97
N THR A 41 -5.03 -13.10 7.99
CA THR A 41 -5.65 -14.30 7.39
C THR A 41 -5.53 -15.53 8.29
N GLY A 42 -4.40 -15.66 8.98
CA GLY A 42 -3.99 -16.80 9.82
C GLY A 42 -2.61 -16.55 10.41
N SER A 43 -1.95 -17.54 11.01
CA SER A 43 -0.67 -17.37 11.73
C SER A 43 0.56 -18.01 11.06
N GLY A 44 0.41 -18.59 9.88
CA GLY A 44 1.50 -19.25 9.16
C GLY A 44 2.41 -18.24 8.45
N LEU A 45 3.67 -18.10 8.91
CA LEU A 45 4.64 -17.18 8.31
C LEU A 45 4.76 -17.30 6.78
N GLY A 46 4.78 -18.54 6.26
CA GLY A 46 4.91 -18.81 4.82
C GLY A 46 3.64 -18.70 3.99
N GLN A 47 2.49 -18.40 4.61
CA GLN A 47 1.18 -18.57 3.97
C GLN A 47 0.26 -17.37 4.21
N ASP A 48 0.41 -16.69 5.33
CA ASP A 48 -0.57 -15.71 5.79
C ASP A 48 -0.12 -14.27 5.59
N TRP A 49 -1.11 -13.39 5.59
CA TRP A 49 -0.96 -11.96 5.39
C TRP A 49 -1.65 -11.19 6.50
N TYR A 50 -1.20 -9.96 6.73
CA TYR A 50 -1.81 -9.05 7.67
C TYR A 50 -1.96 -7.63 7.11
N GLY A 51 -2.98 -6.94 7.58
CA GLY A 51 -3.35 -5.59 7.19
C GLY A 51 -3.03 -4.58 8.28
N ILE A 52 -2.49 -3.42 7.90
CA ILE A 52 -2.11 -2.34 8.81
C ILE A 52 -2.82 -1.05 8.38
N LEU A 53 -3.49 -0.37 9.31
CA LEU A 53 -3.90 1.02 9.14
C LEU A 53 -2.69 1.95 9.40
N GLN A 54 -2.30 2.74 8.40
CA GLN A 54 -1.20 3.70 8.53
C GLN A 54 -1.67 4.99 9.23
N THR A 55 -0.75 5.66 9.93
CA THR A 55 -1.02 6.97 10.55
C THR A 55 -0.85 8.16 9.60
N SER A 56 -0.39 7.90 8.37
CA SER A 56 -0.21 8.91 7.34
C SER A 56 -0.91 8.50 6.06
N VAL A 57 -1.42 9.49 5.35
CA VAL A 57 -2.19 9.33 4.11
C VAL A 57 -1.63 10.25 3.03
N ILE A 58 -1.88 9.88 1.78
CA ILE A 58 -1.59 10.69 0.60
C ILE A 58 -2.86 11.34 0.03
N SER A 59 -3.98 11.26 0.76
CA SER A 59 -5.30 11.82 0.43
C SER A 59 -5.76 12.77 1.54
N ASP A 60 -6.95 13.37 1.41
CA ASP A 60 -7.49 14.27 2.45
C ASP A 60 -7.57 13.52 3.81
N PRO A 61 -6.85 13.93 4.87
CA PRO A 61 -6.82 13.21 6.14
C PRO A 61 -8.17 13.16 6.87
N LYS A 62 -9.16 13.98 6.48
CA LYS A 62 -10.51 13.94 7.06
C LYS A 62 -11.37 12.83 6.49
N SER A 63 -11.21 12.50 5.22
CA SER A 63 -12.05 11.54 4.49
C SER A 63 -11.28 10.28 4.04
N GLY A 64 -10.00 10.44 3.76
CA GLY A 64 -9.10 9.39 3.30
C GLY A 64 -8.36 8.65 4.41
N PHE A 65 -7.88 7.46 4.07
CA PHE A 65 -7.01 6.63 4.90
C PHE A 65 -6.24 5.63 4.02
N GLN A 66 -5.12 5.14 4.54
CA GLN A 66 -4.22 4.25 3.83
C GLN A 66 -4.05 2.94 4.60
N LEU A 67 -4.17 1.82 3.89
CA LEU A 67 -3.85 0.50 4.44
C LEU A 67 -2.56 -0.03 3.81
N LEU A 68 -1.80 -0.78 4.61
CA LEU A 68 -0.79 -1.70 4.08
C LEU A 68 -1.28 -3.14 4.16
N LEU A 69 -0.94 -3.92 3.17
CA LEU A 69 -1.05 -5.38 3.17
C LEU A 69 0.36 -5.97 3.09
N VAL A 70 0.71 -6.84 4.03
CA VAL A 70 2.07 -7.34 4.22
C VAL A 70 2.01 -8.84 4.50
N PRO A 71 2.89 -9.67 3.91
CA PRO A 71 2.98 -11.07 4.28
C PRO A 71 3.55 -11.21 5.70
N LEU A 72 3.19 -12.28 6.42
CA LEU A 72 3.72 -12.49 7.77
C LEU A 72 5.23 -12.81 7.73
N GLY A 73 5.63 -13.73 6.86
CA GLY A 73 7.04 -14.05 6.63
C GLY A 73 7.75 -13.00 5.79
N HIS A 74 9.07 -12.89 5.96
CA HIS A 74 9.92 -11.93 5.28
C HIS A 74 10.06 -12.24 3.79
N ILE A 75 9.17 -11.66 3.00
CA ILE A 75 9.18 -11.76 1.54
C ILE A 75 9.75 -10.48 0.95
N GLN A 76 10.61 -10.58 -0.06
CA GLN A 76 11.26 -9.43 -0.67
C GLN A 76 10.73 -9.13 -2.07
N SER A 77 10.13 -10.11 -2.75
CA SER A 77 9.63 -10.01 -4.11
C SER A 77 8.28 -10.71 -4.33
N PHE A 78 7.42 -10.13 -5.19
CA PHE A 78 6.19 -10.79 -5.65
C PHE A 78 6.45 -12.17 -6.29
N ALA A 79 7.62 -12.38 -6.90
CA ALA A 79 7.97 -13.67 -7.49
C ALA A 79 8.04 -14.80 -6.44
N GLU A 80 8.28 -14.47 -5.17
CA GLU A 80 8.28 -15.45 -4.08
C GLU A 80 6.87 -15.92 -3.72
N ILE A 81 5.84 -15.11 -3.99
CA ILE A 81 4.44 -15.51 -3.77
C ILE A 81 4.09 -16.73 -4.62
N ALA A 82 4.63 -16.82 -5.83
CA ALA A 82 4.37 -17.94 -6.74
C ALA A 82 4.94 -19.29 -6.24
N LYS A 83 5.77 -19.28 -5.19
CA LYS A 83 6.37 -20.50 -4.63
C LYS A 83 5.42 -21.29 -3.73
N ASP A 84 4.35 -20.67 -3.22
CA ASP A 84 3.37 -21.32 -2.35
C ASP A 84 1.94 -20.90 -2.74
N ILE A 85 1.11 -21.89 -3.08
CA ILE A 85 -0.26 -21.63 -3.55
C ILE A 85 -1.13 -20.99 -2.47
N ARG A 86 -0.96 -21.38 -1.19
CA ARG A 86 -1.74 -20.82 -0.08
C ARG A 86 -1.35 -19.39 0.19
N LEU A 87 -0.06 -19.06 0.07
CA LEU A 87 0.41 -17.68 0.15
C LEU A 87 -0.23 -16.80 -0.92
N ALA A 88 -0.35 -17.30 -2.15
CA ALA A 88 -1.02 -16.61 -3.25
C ALA A 88 -2.54 -16.50 -3.06
N GLU A 89 -3.20 -17.55 -2.60
CA GLU A 89 -4.63 -17.55 -2.27
C GLU A 89 -4.94 -16.55 -1.15
N ASN A 90 -4.18 -16.60 -0.06
CA ASN A 90 -4.34 -15.69 1.07
C ASN A 90 -4.02 -14.24 0.70
N TYR A 91 -3.08 -13.99 -0.22
CA TYR A 91 -2.87 -12.66 -0.80
C TYR A 91 -4.15 -12.13 -1.46
N GLY A 92 -4.80 -12.93 -2.30
CA GLY A 92 -6.05 -12.57 -2.97
C GLY A 92 -7.19 -12.32 -1.98
N ILE A 93 -7.36 -13.23 -1.02
CA ILE A 93 -8.37 -13.12 0.05
C ILE A 93 -8.15 -11.87 0.89
N ALA A 94 -6.92 -11.62 1.33
CA ALA A 94 -6.57 -10.47 2.15
C ALA A 94 -6.83 -9.16 1.41
N THR A 95 -6.43 -9.09 0.14
CA THR A 95 -6.65 -7.93 -0.73
C THR A 95 -8.15 -7.65 -0.85
N ALA A 96 -8.95 -8.66 -1.21
CA ALA A 96 -10.39 -8.50 -1.40
C ALA A 96 -11.11 -8.05 -0.10
N ARG A 97 -10.75 -8.66 1.04
CA ARG A 97 -11.36 -8.34 2.35
C ARG A 97 -11.02 -6.92 2.81
N LEU A 98 -9.76 -6.52 2.71
CA LEU A 98 -9.33 -5.17 3.08
C LEU A 98 -9.93 -4.12 2.14
N SER A 99 -9.96 -4.39 0.84
CA SER A 99 -10.61 -3.51 -0.12
C SER A 99 -12.10 -3.34 0.17
N LEU A 100 -12.82 -4.42 0.44
CA LEU A 100 -14.24 -4.34 0.81
C LEU A 100 -14.46 -3.56 2.10
N ALA A 101 -13.65 -3.81 3.13
CA ALA A 101 -13.71 -3.08 4.40
C ALA A 101 -13.45 -1.57 4.20
N MET A 102 -12.46 -1.23 3.37
CA MET A 102 -12.16 0.15 2.99
C MET A 102 -13.33 0.80 2.27
N GLN A 103 -13.94 0.13 1.29
CA GLN A 103 -15.06 0.72 0.53
C GLN A 103 -16.31 0.91 1.40
N ARG A 104 -16.63 -0.02 2.31
CA ARG A 104 -17.76 0.16 3.25
C ARG A 104 -17.59 1.40 4.13
N ILE A 105 -16.40 1.60 4.66
CA ILE A 105 -16.10 2.77 5.48
C ILE A 105 -16.27 4.06 4.68
N ARG A 106 -15.79 4.06 3.43
CA ARG A 106 -15.87 5.21 2.54
C ARG A 106 -17.30 5.51 2.10
N GLU A 107 -18.09 4.48 1.83
CA GLU A 107 -19.51 4.61 1.52
C GLU A 107 -20.27 5.25 2.69
N GLU A 108 -20.00 4.83 3.93
CA GLU A 108 -20.60 5.42 5.13
C GLU A 108 -20.20 6.88 5.36
N GLU A 109 -18.99 7.26 4.98
CA GLU A 109 -18.46 8.62 5.14
C GLU A 109 -18.74 9.52 3.94
N TYR A 110 -19.32 8.97 2.88
CA TYR A 110 -19.56 9.68 1.66
C TYR A 110 -20.74 10.67 1.84
N ALA A 111 -20.40 11.96 1.88
CA ALA A 111 -21.36 13.05 2.01
C ALA A 111 -21.86 13.60 0.66
N GLY A 112 -21.60 12.90 -0.45
CA GLY A 112 -21.99 13.34 -1.79
C GLY A 112 -23.48 13.19 -2.07
N THR A 113 -23.96 13.89 -3.09
CA THR A 113 -25.37 13.80 -3.54
C THR A 113 -25.56 12.76 -4.66
N ASP A 114 -24.47 12.27 -5.21
CA ASP A 114 -24.39 11.30 -6.29
C ASP A 114 -24.22 9.86 -5.78
N THR A 115 -24.19 8.89 -6.69
CA THR A 115 -23.99 7.48 -6.32
C THR A 115 -22.53 7.26 -5.93
N PHE A 116 -22.30 6.73 -4.73
CA PHE A 116 -20.97 6.34 -4.28
C PHE A 116 -20.30 5.42 -5.32
N THR A 117 -19.13 5.82 -5.79
CA THR A 117 -18.33 5.02 -6.73
C THR A 117 -17.04 4.57 -6.04
N PRO A 118 -16.80 3.25 -5.89
CA PRO A 118 -15.62 2.76 -5.21
C PRO A 118 -14.37 2.99 -6.07
N GLY A 119 -13.51 3.92 -5.64
CA GLY A 119 -12.20 4.15 -6.25
C GLY A 119 -11.06 3.70 -5.34
N GLN A 120 -10.09 2.95 -5.85
CA GLN A 120 -8.92 2.50 -5.09
C GLN A 120 -7.67 2.39 -5.98
N ILE A 121 -6.49 2.66 -5.42
CA ILE A 121 -5.20 2.23 -5.97
C ILE A 121 -4.64 1.14 -5.11
N ILE A 122 -4.02 0.16 -5.75
CA ILE A 122 -3.15 -0.80 -5.08
C ILE A 122 -1.76 -0.69 -5.71
N TYR A 123 -0.76 -0.36 -4.88
CA TYR A 123 0.63 -0.28 -5.32
C TYR A 123 1.52 -1.18 -4.47
N GLY A 124 2.21 -2.12 -5.13
CA GLY A 124 3.16 -3.03 -4.49
C GLY A 124 4.59 -2.48 -4.48
N LYS A 125 5.29 -2.65 -3.36
CA LYS A 125 6.72 -2.34 -3.21
C LYS A 125 7.50 -3.61 -2.88
N CYS A 126 8.35 -4.05 -3.80
CA CYS A 126 9.38 -5.04 -3.52
C CYS A 126 10.63 -4.39 -2.89
N HIS A 127 11.49 -5.22 -2.30
CA HIS A 127 12.82 -4.81 -1.91
C HIS A 127 13.61 -4.30 -3.12
N THR A 128 14.29 -3.18 -2.93
CA THR A 128 15.37 -2.71 -3.79
C THR A 128 16.45 -2.09 -2.90
N PRO A 129 17.72 -2.02 -3.33
CA PRO A 129 18.77 -1.33 -2.59
C PRO A 129 18.46 0.15 -2.29
N GLN A 130 17.55 0.76 -3.06
CA GLN A 130 17.13 2.16 -2.91
C GLN A 130 15.92 2.33 -1.99
N ASN A 131 15.21 1.24 -1.66
CA ASN A 131 14.06 1.28 -0.76
C ASN A 131 14.50 1.04 0.68
N SER A 132 14.06 1.89 1.59
CA SER A 132 14.32 1.74 3.03
C SER A 132 13.61 0.56 3.68
N GLN A 133 12.76 -0.17 2.94
CA GLN A 133 12.01 -1.32 3.41
C GLN A 133 12.38 -2.54 2.56
N SER A 134 12.87 -3.58 3.22
CA SER A 134 13.23 -4.86 2.60
C SER A 134 12.07 -5.85 2.49
N HIS A 135 10.96 -5.58 3.18
CA HIS A 135 9.77 -6.42 3.10
C HIS A 135 8.83 -5.93 1.99
N LEU A 136 8.39 -6.86 1.17
CA LEU A 136 7.25 -6.73 0.28
C LEU A 136 6.03 -6.20 1.04
N HIS A 137 5.41 -5.14 0.52
CA HIS A 137 4.14 -4.66 1.02
C HIS A 137 3.34 -3.99 -0.09
N LEU A 138 2.03 -4.01 0.04
CA LEU A 138 1.11 -3.31 -0.84
C LEU A 138 0.47 -2.16 -0.09
N LYS A 139 0.33 -1.04 -0.79
CA LYS A 139 -0.38 0.15 -0.35
C LYS A 139 -1.76 0.13 -1.00
N LEU A 140 -2.80 0.10 -0.17
CA LEU A 140 -4.17 0.26 -0.59
C LEU A 140 -4.54 1.71 -0.23
N ASP A 141 -4.63 2.54 -1.26
CA ASP A 141 -4.86 3.97 -1.16
C ASP A 141 -6.16 4.35 -1.87
N GLU A 142 -6.70 5.50 -1.49
CA GLU A 142 -7.87 6.08 -2.13
C GLU A 142 -7.59 7.50 -2.65
N PHE A 143 -8.53 8.07 -3.40
CA PHE A 143 -8.31 9.27 -4.23
C PHE A 143 -8.92 10.57 -3.70
N SER A 144 -9.57 10.56 -2.54
CA SER A 144 -10.28 11.74 -2.05
C SER A 144 -9.27 12.86 -1.75
N GLY A 145 -9.56 14.07 -2.17
CA GLY A 145 -8.83 15.25 -1.68
C GLY A 145 -7.63 15.73 -2.48
N GLY A 146 -7.36 15.22 -3.69
CA GLY A 146 -6.52 15.94 -4.66
C GLY A 146 -5.06 16.19 -4.25
N LEU A 147 -4.57 15.52 -3.21
CA LEU A 147 -3.16 15.50 -2.87
C LEU A 147 -2.41 14.76 -4.00
N ALA A 148 -1.46 15.47 -4.59
CA ALA A 148 -0.98 15.22 -5.94
C ALA A 148 -0.18 13.91 -6.05
N GLN A 149 -0.81 12.82 -6.48
CA GLN A 149 -0.12 11.79 -7.24
C GLN A 149 -0.17 12.10 -8.74
N ALA A 150 0.96 11.94 -9.42
CA ALA A 150 0.96 11.86 -10.87
C ALA A 150 0.32 10.53 -11.27
N PHE A 151 -0.97 10.56 -11.59
CA PHE A 151 -1.61 9.46 -12.28
C PHE A 151 -0.94 9.25 -13.65
N PRO A 152 -0.59 8.01 -14.03
CA PRO A 152 -0.71 7.59 -15.40
C PRO A 152 -2.21 7.46 -15.69
N THR A 153 -2.85 8.53 -16.18
CA THR A 153 -4.22 8.40 -16.68
C THR A 153 -4.18 7.65 -18.01
N ASP A 154 -5.08 6.69 -18.23
CA ASP A 154 -5.24 6.02 -19.53
C ASP A 154 -5.83 6.96 -20.60
N ARG A 155 -6.38 8.10 -20.16
CA ARG A 155 -6.59 9.24 -21.06
C ARG A 155 -5.21 9.83 -21.30
N GLY A 156 -4.81 9.97 -22.57
CA GLY A 156 -3.52 10.57 -22.93
C GLY A 156 -3.22 11.78 -22.06
N TRP A 157 -1.94 12.00 -21.74
CA TRP A 157 -1.39 13.01 -20.81
C TRP A 157 -1.77 14.47 -21.18
N ILE A 158 -3.07 14.73 -21.28
CA ILE A 158 -3.73 15.93 -21.78
C ILE A 158 -3.92 16.85 -20.56
N GLY A 159 -3.44 18.09 -20.69
CA GLY A 159 -3.65 19.13 -19.68
C GLY A 159 -2.52 19.31 -18.66
N LYS A 160 -1.38 18.63 -18.81
CA LYS A 160 -0.18 18.94 -18.02
C LYS A 160 0.83 19.72 -18.86
N PRO A 161 1.52 20.74 -18.31
CA PRO A 161 2.59 21.44 -19.02
C PRO A 161 3.63 20.43 -19.48
N THR A 162 3.80 20.32 -20.79
CA THR A 162 4.86 19.52 -21.42
C THR A 162 6.16 20.29 -21.30
N HIS A 163 7.17 19.69 -20.67
CA HIS A 163 8.48 20.30 -20.56
C HIS A 163 9.40 19.74 -21.64
N TYR A 164 10.12 20.62 -22.33
CA TYR A 164 11.18 20.27 -23.26
C TYR A 164 12.51 20.30 -22.50
N ILE A 165 13.26 19.19 -22.53
CA ILE A 165 14.59 19.14 -21.93
C ILE A 165 15.59 19.57 -22.98
N ASN A 166 16.24 20.71 -22.77
CA ASN A 166 17.45 21.10 -23.51
C ASN A 166 18.74 20.89 -22.69
N GLU A 167 18.63 20.32 -21.49
CA GLU A 167 19.77 20.12 -20.59
C GLU A 167 20.22 18.65 -20.55
N PRO A 168 21.53 18.38 -20.45
CA PRO A 168 22.04 17.02 -20.32
C PRO A 168 21.60 16.42 -18.98
N ILE A 169 20.75 15.39 -19.04
CA ILE A 169 20.43 14.56 -17.87
C ILE A 169 21.55 13.51 -17.74
N PHE A 170 22.19 13.45 -16.56
CA PHE A 170 23.32 12.54 -16.27
C PHE A 170 24.52 12.65 -17.22
N GLY A 171 24.82 13.85 -17.72
CA GLY A 171 25.99 14.08 -18.59
C GLY A 171 25.85 13.48 -20.00
N ILE A 172 24.66 13.00 -20.36
CA ILE A 172 24.35 12.55 -21.72
C ILE A 172 23.59 13.68 -22.42
N SER A 173 24.21 14.25 -23.45
CA SER A 173 23.54 15.18 -24.37
C SER A 173 22.54 14.41 -25.22
N MET A 174 21.33 14.26 -24.69
CA MET A 174 20.20 13.73 -25.43
C MET A 174 19.63 14.86 -26.30
N GLN A 175 19.97 14.89 -27.60
CA GLN A 175 19.10 15.57 -28.57
C GLN A 175 17.86 14.70 -28.72
N VAL A 176 16.89 14.87 -27.83
CA VAL A 176 15.61 14.20 -27.99
C VAL A 176 14.48 15.18 -27.74
N SER A 177 13.58 15.24 -28.71
CA SER A 177 12.26 15.87 -28.66
C SER A 177 11.33 15.17 -27.66
N ASP A 178 11.86 14.66 -26.55
CA ASP A 178 11.09 13.88 -25.59
C ASP A 178 10.29 14.84 -24.70
N THR A 179 8.97 14.71 -24.81
CA THR A 179 8.03 15.39 -23.94
C THR A 179 7.98 14.64 -22.62
N TYR A 180 8.35 15.31 -21.52
CA TYR A 180 8.16 14.74 -20.19
C TYR A 180 7.23 15.60 -19.33
N VAL A 181 6.50 14.93 -18.47
CA VAL A 181 5.65 15.54 -17.45
C VAL A 181 6.32 15.31 -16.11
N ARG A 182 6.71 16.39 -15.43
CA ARG A 182 7.28 16.29 -14.08
C ARG A 182 6.16 15.91 -13.09
N ALA A 183 6.31 14.77 -12.41
CA ALA A 183 5.44 14.42 -11.30
C ALA A 183 5.58 15.47 -10.19
N ARG A 184 4.46 15.95 -9.64
CA ARG A 184 4.50 16.79 -8.43
C ARG A 184 4.98 15.94 -7.24
N PRO A 185 5.68 16.54 -6.27
CA PRO A 185 6.01 15.84 -5.03
C PRO A 185 4.75 15.33 -4.34
N VAL A 186 4.81 14.09 -3.84
CA VAL A 186 3.73 13.52 -3.03
C VAL A 186 3.85 14.10 -1.62
N THR A 187 2.80 14.75 -1.15
CA THR A 187 2.68 15.24 0.23
C THR A 187 1.87 14.24 1.05
N THR A 188 2.35 13.93 2.26
CA THR A 188 1.61 13.11 3.22
C THR A 188 1.01 13.97 4.32
N ALA A 189 -0.18 13.61 4.78
CA ALA A 189 -0.83 14.18 5.96
C ALA A 189 -0.94 13.12 7.06
N LYS A 190 -0.97 13.55 8.32
CA LYS A 190 -1.22 12.66 9.47
C LYS A 190 -2.71 12.56 9.76
N LEU A 191 -3.16 11.38 10.16
CA LEU A 191 -4.50 11.18 10.70
C LEU A 191 -4.53 11.57 12.17
N GLU A 192 -5.63 12.19 12.58
CA GLU A 192 -5.90 12.47 14.00
C GLU A 192 -6.11 11.16 14.78
N LEU A 193 -5.70 11.14 16.06
CA LEU A 193 -5.73 9.93 16.89
C LEU A 193 -7.15 9.34 17.03
N GLU A 194 -8.15 10.20 17.21
CA GLU A 194 -9.56 9.81 17.28
C GLU A 194 -10.00 9.12 16.00
N ARG A 195 -9.57 9.64 14.84
CA ARG A 195 -9.87 9.06 13.54
C ARG A 195 -9.17 7.72 13.35
N ILE A 196 -7.89 7.60 13.73
CA ILE A 196 -7.17 6.31 13.69
C ILE A 196 -7.92 5.24 14.48
N THR A 197 -8.38 5.58 15.69
CA THR A 197 -9.10 4.66 16.57
C THR A 197 -10.45 4.26 15.95
N ALA A 198 -11.26 5.22 15.50
CA ALA A 198 -12.55 4.95 14.86
C ALA A 198 -12.42 4.12 13.57
N LEU A 199 -11.40 4.42 12.74
CA LEU A 199 -11.11 3.66 11.53
C LEU A 199 -10.66 2.24 11.85
N ALA A 200 -9.75 2.05 12.80
CA ALA A 200 -9.25 0.74 13.18
C ALA A 200 -10.39 -0.19 13.63
N ASP A 201 -11.27 0.29 14.51
CA ASP A 201 -12.41 -0.48 15.00
C ASP A 201 -13.35 -0.91 13.87
N ARG A 202 -13.68 0.01 12.95
CA ARG A 202 -14.53 -0.28 11.79
C ARG A 202 -13.85 -1.25 10.82
N LEU A 203 -12.56 -1.07 10.55
CA LEU A 203 -11.79 -1.96 9.67
C LEU A 203 -11.73 -3.38 10.23
N ILE A 204 -11.43 -3.53 11.52
CA ILE A 204 -11.40 -4.83 12.20
C ILE A 204 -12.76 -5.51 12.11
N ASN A 205 -13.85 -4.76 12.35
CA ASN A 205 -15.20 -5.30 12.29
C ASN A 205 -15.59 -5.73 10.87
N TYR A 206 -15.32 -4.91 9.85
CA TYR A 206 -15.66 -5.25 8.47
C TYR A 206 -14.80 -6.36 7.89
N ALA A 207 -13.51 -6.38 8.20
CA ALA A 207 -12.60 -7.40 7.70
C ALA A 207 -12.92 -8.79 8.30
N LYS A 208 -13.42 -8.85 9.54
CA LYS A 208 -13.89 -10.10 10.19
C LYS A 208 -15.19 -10.65 9.58
N ARG A 209 -16.15 -9.78 9.23
CA ARG A 209 -17.49 -10.16 8.75
C ARG A 209 -17.55 -10.45 7.25
N SER A 210 -16.44 -10.28 6.54
CA SER A 210 -16.38 -10.50 5.10
C SER A 210 -16.07 -11.96 4.81
N ILE A 211 -17.12 -12.80 4.79
CA ILE A 211 -17.40 -14.00 3.97
C ILE A 211 -18.83 -14.41 4.34
#